data_AF-A0A959QWY5-F1
#
_entry.id   AF-A0A959QWY5-F1
#
_cell.length_a   1.000
_cell.length_b   1.000
_cell.length_c   1.000
_cell.angle_alpha   90.00
_cell.angle_beta   90.00
_cell.angle_gamma   90.00
#
_symmetry.space_group_name_H-M   'P 1'
#
loop_
_entity.id
_entity.type
_entity.pdbx_description
1 polymer ?
#
loop_
_entity_poly.entity_id
_entity_poly.type
_entity_poly.pdbx_seq_one_letter_code
_entity_poly.pdbx_strand_id
1 'polypeptide(L)'
;MALSETWFLDGDIDFELQKYRLLAYLQQVNKYFEEYKLYPQLSDIVFHYRNLDSFRKNKELLQNSFPKKLDGADMEQLKLVYTEMLADDDVMQVLEEITGYAMQQIKGSIDHGTELYEEIERQMTFEPIGIQPLYRNEGYIMLNFGRTSDVPVYYYNVSLFTHMNMEY
;
A
#
# COMPACT_ATOMS: atom_id res chain seq x y z
N MET A 1 7.62 5.74 10.41
CA MET A 1 6.89 4.67 11.13
C MET A 1 5.83 4.14 10.19
N ALA A 2 5.64 2.82 10.11
CA ALA A 2 4.56 2.24 9.33
C ALA A 2 3.24 2.42 10.10
N LEU A 3 2.17 2.76 9.38
CA LEU A 3 0.84 2.80 9.95
C LEU A 3 0.34 1.37 10.10
N SER A 4 -0.33 1.04 11.20
CA SER A 4 -0.91 -0.28 11.40
C SER A 4 -1.95 -0.56 10.30
N GLU A 5 -2.09 -1.81 9.89
CA GLU A 5 -3.08 -2.21 8.88
C GLU A 5 -4.51 -1.85 9.32
N THR A 6 -4.78 -1.93 10.63
CA THR A 6 -6.07 -1.63 11.28
C THR A 6 -6.08 -0.33 12.08
N TRP A 7 -5.19 0.62 11.79
CA TRP A 7 -4.97 1.84 12.60
C TRP A 7 -6.21 2.65 13.00
N PHE A 8 -7.29 2.60 12.20
CA PHE A 8 -8.54 3.31 12.44
C PHE A 8 -9.43 2.62 13.49
N LEU A 9 -9.14 1.36 13.82
CA LEU A 9 -9.77 0.55 14.86
C LEU A 9 -8.84 0.33 16.07
N ASP A 10 -7.59 0.79 16.00
CA ASP A 10 -6.59 0.52 17.02
C ASP A 10 -6.73 1.46 18.22
N GLY A 11 -7.01 0.91 19.40
CA GLY A 11 -7.16 1.68 20.65
C GLY A 11 -8.53 2.33 20.76
N ASP A 12 -8.61 3.48 21.42
CA ASP A 12 -9.86 4.23 21.53
C ASP A 12 -10.27 4.78 20.16
N ILE A 13 -11.51 4.48 19.73
CA ILE A 13 -12.07 4.95 18.46
C ILE A 13 -12.48 6.40 18.63
N ASP A 14 -11.52 7.28 18.39
CA ASP A 14 -11.66 8.72 18.50
C ASP A 14 -11.23 9.37 17.19
N PHE A 15 -12.06 10.31 16.69
CA PHE A 15 -11.78 10.94 15.42
C PHE A 15 -10.47 11.74 15.41
N GLU A 16 -10.18 12.46 16.50
CA GLU A 16 -9.01 13.34 16.57
C GLU A 16 -7.71 12.55 16.59
N LEU A 17 -7.62 11.53 17.45
CA LEU A 17 -6.46 10.65 17.56
C LEU A 17 -6.13 10.00 16.21
N GLN A 18 -7.15 9.47 15.53
CA GLN A 18 -7.03 8.75 14.27
C GLN A 18 -6.60 9.72 13.16
N LYS A 19 -7.21 10.91 13.12
CA LYS A 19 -6.80 11.99 12.23
C LYS A 19 -5.33 12.36 12.40
N TYR A 20 -4.85 12.55 13.63
CA TYR A 20 -3.45 12.91 13.86
C TYR A 20 -2.48 11.79 13.48
N ARG A 21 -2.82 10.53 13.77
CA ARG A 21 -2.03 9.37 13.34
C ARG A 21 -1.90 9.33 11.82
N LEU A 22 -3.00 9.53 11.11
CA LEU A 22 -3.00 9.57 9.65
C LEU A 22 -2.14 10.72 9.11
N LEU A 23 -2.32 11.94 9.64
CA LEU A 23 -1.57 13.10 9.18
C LEU A 23 -0.07 12.94 9.40
N ALA A 24 0.35 12.38 10.54
CA ALA A 24 1.75 12.06 10.80
C ALA A 24 2.31 11.02 9.82
N TYR A 25 1.52 10.00 9.49
CA TYR A 25 1.89 9.01 8.48
C TYR A 25 2.02 9.64 7.08
N LEU A 26 1.03 10.41 6.63
CA LEU A 26 1.04 11.05 5.31
C LEU A 26 2.19 12.06 5.18
N GLN A 27 2.50 12.81 6.24
CA GLN A 27 3.67 13.69 6.27
C GLN A 27 4.96 12.91 6.00
N GLN A 28 5.11 11.73 6.58
CA GLN A 28 6.28 10.90 6.36
C GLN A 28 6.32 10.31 4.95
N VAL A 29 5.17 9.88 4.41
CA VAL A 29 5.06 9.40 3.01
C VAL A 29 5.46 10.51 2.03
N ASN A 30 4.91 11.71 2.19
CA ASN A 30 5.21 12.84 1.32
C ASN A 30 6.69 13.20 1.37
N LYS A 31 7.35 13.12 2.53
CA LYS A 31 8.81 13.30 2.63
C LYS A 31 9.59 12.30 1.77
N TYR A 32 9.14 11.04 1.68
CA TYR A 32 9.77 10.07 0.79
C TYR A 32 9.54 10.41 -0.69
N PHE A 33 8.36 10.89 -1.05
CA PHE A 33 8.06 11.34 -2.41
C PHE A 33 8.89 12.54 -2.83
N GLU A 34 9.11 13.52 -1.94
CA GLU A 34 10.03 14.64 -2.17
C GLU A 34 11.48 14.17 -2.45
N GLU A 35 11.88 13.02 -1.90
CA GLU A 35 13.18 12.40 -2.15
C GLU A 35 13.18 11.44 -3.36
N TYR A 36 12.13 11.44 -4.19
CA TYR A 36 11.92 10.51 -5.32
C TYR A 36 11.92 9.01 -4.91
N LYS A 37 11.64 8.72 -3.63
CA LYS A 37 11.54 7.36 -3.08
C LYS A 37 10.09 6.90 -3.05
N LEU A 38 9.59 6.51 -4.22
CA LEU A 38 8.20 6.09 -4.40
C LEU A 38 7.86 4.77 -3.71
N TYR A 39 8.74 3.76 -3.86
CA TYR A 39 8.49 2.42 -3.33
C TYR A 39 9.35 2.16 -2.09
N PRO A 40 8.80 1.49 -1.06
CA PRO A 40 7.47 0.83 -1.00
C PRO A 40 6.28 1.74 -0.63
N GLN A 41 6.49 3.04 -0.38
CA GLN A 41 5.50 3.95 0.22
C GLN A 41 4.21 4.08 -0.60
N LEU A 42 4.29 4.12 -1.92
CA LEU A 42 3.12 4.17 -2.80
C LEU A 42 2.27 2.90 -2.70
N SER A 43 2.91 1.73 -2.57
CA SER A 43 2.18 0.47 -2.37
C SER A 43 1.49 0.43 -1.00
N ASP A 44 2.17 0.92 0.03
CA ASP A 44 1.68 0.96 1.42
C ASP A 44 0.43 1.86 1.55
N ILE A 45 0.50 3.08 0.99
CA ILE A 45 -0.64 4.01 1.03
C ILE A 45 -1.84 3.50 0.22
N VAL A 46 -1.60 2.84 -0.93
CA VAL A 46 -2.67 2.20 -1.73
C VAL A 46 -3.30 1.04 -0.96
N PHE A 47 -2.51 0.26 -0.21
CA PHE A 47 -3.02 -0.80 0.65
C PHE A 47 -3.98 -0.22 1.71
N HIS A 48 -3.58 0.83 2.44
CA HIS A 48 -4.45 1.46 3.45
C HIS A 48 -5.73 2.03 2.84
N TYR A 49 -5.67 2.65 1.64
CA TYR A 49 -6.86 3.10 0.94
C TYR A 49 -7.84 1.95 0.63
N ARG A 50 -7.32 0.83 0.11
CA ARG A 50 -8.14 -0.35 -0.20
C ARG A 50 -8.75 -0.96 1.06
N ASN A 51 -8.01 -0.97 2.17
CA ASN A 51 -8.54 -1.47 3.43
C ASN A 51 -9.72 -0.62 3.93
N LEU A 52 -9.60 0.71 3.85
CA LEU A 52 -10.71 1.63 4.20
C LEU A 52 -11.90 1.49 3.26
N ASP A 53 -11.66 1.36 1.95
CA ASP A 53 -12.71 1.16 0.95
C ASP A 53 -13.47 -0.16 1.17
N SER A 54 -12.74 -1.25 1.44
CA SER A 54 -13.31 -2.56 1.79
C SER A 54 -14.18 -2.46 3.06
N PHE A 55 -13.64 -1.83 4.10
CA PHE A 55 -14.38 -1.63 5.35
C PHE A 55 -15.65 -0.82 5.13
N ARG A 56 -15.62 0.27 4.34
CA ARG A 56 -16.84 1.06 4.09
C ARG A 56 -17.90 0.31 3.28
N LYS A 57 -17.49 -0.50 2.29
CA LYS A 57 -18.41 -1.23 1.41
C LYS A 57 -19.05 -2.43 2.10
N ASN A 58 -18.25 -3.20 2.81
CA ASN A 58 -18.66 -4.51 3.32
C ASN A 58 -18.76 -4.55 4.85
N LYS A 59 -18.35 -3.48 5.56
CA LYS A 59 -18.09 -3.50 7.01
C LYS A 59 -17.11 -4.61 7.42
N GLU A 60 -16.30 -5.07 6.46
CA GLU A 60 -15.31 -6.13 6.61
C GLU A 60 -13.92 -5.57 6.33
N LEU A 61 -12.99 -5.91 7.24
CA LEU A 61 -11.56 -5.73 7.01
C LEU A 61 -11.07 -6.82 6.06
N LEU A 62 -10.05 -6.51 5.27
CA LEU A 62 -9.38 -7.55 4.49
C LEU A 62 -8.87 -8.60 5.48
N GLN A 63 -9.13 -9.88 5.23
CA GLN A 63 -8.69 -10.97 6.13
C GLN A 63 -7.17 -10.96 6.35
N ASN A 64 -6.43 -10.47 5.35
CA ASN A 64 -4.98 -10.30 5.43
C ASN A 64 -4.52 -9.11 6.28
N SER A 65 -5.43 -8.19 6.66
CA SER A 65 -5.16 -7.03 7.51
C SER A 65 -5.10 -7.37 9.01
N PHE A 66 -5.50 -8.59 9.39
CA PHE A 66 -5.37 -9.05 10.77
C PHE A 66 -3.96 -9.61 10.99
N PRO A 67 -3.34 -9.36 12.16
CA PRO A 67 -1.99 -9.85 12.45
C PRO A 67 -1.91 -11.37 12.27
N LYS A 68 -1.09 -11.83 11.31
CA LYS A 68 -0.92 -13.26 10.97
C LYS A 68 -0.32 -14.13 12.11
N LYS A 69 0.02 -13.53 13.25
CA LYS A 69 0.67 -14.18 14.40
C LYS A 69 -0.30 -14.64 15.49
N LEU A 70 -1.60 -14.51 15.28
CA LEU A 70 -2.63 -14.89 16.24
C LEU A 70 -2.93 -16.39 16.10
N ASP A 71 -3.11 -17.09 17.22
CA ASP A 71 -3.61 -18.46 17.20
C ASP A 71 -5.08 -18.47 16.76
N GLY A 72 -5.59 -19.61 16.29
CA GLY A 72 -6.96 -19.73 15.76
C GLY A 72 -8.04 -19.31 16.77
N ALA A 73 -7.80 -19.51 18.06
CA ALA A 73 -8.70 -19.07 19.13
C ALA A 73 -8.69 -17.55 19.34
N ASP A 74 -7.52 -16.91 19.25
CA ASP A 74 -7.37 -15.45 19.41
C ASP A 74 -8.06 -14.71 18.26
N MET A 75 -8.01 -15.28 17.05
CA MET A 75 -8.64 -14.70 15.86
C MET A 75 -10.17 -14.70 15.97
N GLU A 76 -10.78 -15.77 16.49
CA GLU A 76 -12.23 -15.84 16.68
C GLU A 76 -12.70 -14.87 17.78
N GLN A 77 -11.92 -14.72 18.86
CA GLN A 77 -12.21 -13.73 19.91
C GLN A 77 -12.14 -12.30 19.38
N LEU A 78 -11.12 -11.98 18.58
CA LEU A 78 -10.98 -10.66 17.94
C LEU A 78 -12.14 -10.34 16.99
N LYS A 79 -12.57 -11.31 16.18
CA LYS A 79 -13.76 -11.14 15.33
C LYS A 79 -15.01 -10.85 16.15
N LEU A 80 -15.21 -11.56 17.25
CA LEU A 80 -16.38 -11.37 18.11
C LEU A 80 -16.42 -9.96 18.72
N VAL A 81 -15.30 -9.52 19.31
CA VAL A 81 -15.16 -8.15 19.86
C VAL A 81 -15.44 -7.11 18.79
N TYR A 82 -14.95 -7.32 17.57
CA TYR A 82 -15.20 -6.42 16.45
C TYR A 82 -16.68 -6.42 16.02
N THR A 83 -17.33 -7.58 15.95
CA THR A 83 -18.76 -7.67 15.60
C THR A 83 -19.63 -6.97 16.64
N GLU A 84 -19.33 -7.13 17.92
CA GLU A 84 -20.04 -6.42 19.00
C GLU A 84 -19.84 -4.90 18.90
N MET A 85 -18.62 -4.47 18.62
CA MET A 85 -18.30 -3.05 18.45
C MET A 85 -18.97 -2.41 17.23
N LEU A 86 -19.10 -3.15 16.12
CA LEU A 86 -19.82 -2.67 14.93
C LEU A 86 -21.34 -2.62 15.12
N ALA A 87 -21.88 -3.31 16.13
CA ALA A 87 -23.30 -3.23 16.46
C ALA A 87 -23.66 -1.96 17.25
N ASP A 88 -22.66 -1.20 17.71
CA ASP A 88 -22.84 0.10 18.36
C ASP A 88 -22.95 1.21 17.31
N ASP A 89 -24.12 1.86 17.25
CA ASP A 89 -24.43 2.92 16.30
C ASP A 89 -23.51 4.15 16.47
N ASP A 90 -23.15 4.51 17.70
CA ASP A 90 -22.31 5.68 17.99
C ASP A 90 -20.87 5.42 17.49
N VAL A 91 -20.34 4.23 17.76
CA VAL A 91 -19.01 3.82 17.29
C VAL A 91 -18.98 3.73 15.77
N MET A 92 -20.01 3.15 15.16
CA MET A 92 -20.10 3.05 13.69
C MET A 92 -20.12 4.43 13.05
N GLN A 93 -20.83 5.41 13.62
CA GLN A 93 -20.84 6.78 13.11
C GLN A 93 -19.43 7.40 13.13
N VAL A 94 -18.70 7.29 14.25
CA VAL A 94 -17.33 7.81 14.36
C VAL A 94 -16.41 7.13 13.34
N LEU A 95 -16.56 5.83 13.12
CA LEU A 95 -15.80 5.10 12.10
C LEU A 95 -16.11 5.56 10.67
N GLU A 96 -17.35 5.91 10.36
CA GLU A 96 -17.70 6.50 9.06
C GLU A 96 -17.04 7.87 8.87
N GLU A 97 -16.99 8.69 9.93
CA GLU A 97 -16.29 9.98 9.91
C GLU A 97 -14.78 9.81 9.71
N ILE A 98 -14.15 8.91 10.48
CA ILE A 98 -12.71 8.60 10.36
C ILE A 98 -12.40 8.10 8.95
N THR A 99 -13.13 7.10 8.47
CA THR A 99 -12.85 6.47 7.17
C THR A 99 -13.12 7.44 6.01
N GLY A 100 -14.19 8.24 6.08
CA GLY A 100 -14.50 9.27 5.10
C GLY A 100 -13.41 10.33 4.99
N TYR A 101 -12.98 10.88 6.13
CA TYR A 101 -11.88 11.84 6.19
C TYR A 101 -10.57 11.22 5.67
N ALA A 102 -10.24 10.01 6.15
CA ALA A 102 -9.00 9.35 5.82
C ALA A 102 -8.86 9.04 4.33
N MET A 103 -9.91 8.51 3.71
CA MET A 103 -9.90 8.23 2.27
C MET A 103 -9.66 9.48 1.43
N GLN A 104 -10.24 10.62 1.80
CA GLN A 104 -9.99 11.88 1.08
C GLN A 104 -8.54 12.32 1.18
N GLN A 105 -7.93 12.27 2.37
CA GLN A 105 -6.54 12.66 2.56
C GLN A 105 -5.57 11.70 1.85
N ILE A 106 -5.80 10.39 1.99
CA ILE A 106 -4.98 9.34 1.39
C ILE A 106 -5.04 9.42 -0.13
N LYS A 107 -6.21 9.70 -0.71
CA LYS A 107 -6.35 9.85 -2.16
C LYS A 107 -5.44 10.96 -2.70
N GLY A 108 -5.36 12.10 -2.02
CA GLY A 108 -4.48 13.20 -2.43
C GLY A 108 -3.00 12.78 -2.50
N SER A 109 -2.51 12.03 -1.51
CA SER A 109 -1.14 11.50 -1.54
C SER A 109 -0.94 10.40 -2.58
N ILE A 110 -1.95 9.57 -2.86
CA ILE A 110 -1.88 8.59 -3.97
C ILE A 110 -1.77 9.30 -5.32
N ASP A 111 -2.59 10.33 -5.53
CA ASP A 111 -2.57 11.11 -6.77
C ASP A 111 -1.17 11.73 -6.97
N HIS A 112 -0.62 12.37 -5.93
CA HIS A 112 0.74 12.91 -5.97
C HIS A 112 1.81 11.86 -6.27
N GLY A 113 1.77 10.70 -5.62
CA GLY A 113 2.70 9.61 -5.90
C GLY A 113 2.55 9.03 -7.31
N THR A 114 1.33 9.03 -7.85
CA THR A 114 1.06 8.58 -9.23
C THR A 114 1.65 9.55 -10.24
N GLU A 115 1.46 10.86 -10.05
CA GLU A 115 2.06 11.89 -10.90
C GLU A 115 3.60 11.79 -10.93
N LEU A 116 4.22 11.57 -9.77
CA LEU A 116 5.67 11.38 -9.66
C LEU A 116 6.15 10.10 -10.35
N TYR A 117 5.40 9.01 -10.22
CA TYR A 117 5.68 7.76 -10.94
C TYR A 117 5.68 7.99 -12.45
N GLU A 118 4.64 8.63 -12.98
CA GLU A 118 4.53 8.93 -14.41
C GLU A 118 5.66 9.86 -14.89
N GLU A 119 6.10 10.81 -14.06
CA GLU A 119 7.24 11.67 -14.38
C GLU A 119 8.53 10.87 -14.57
N ILE A 120 8.83 9.97 -13.63
CA ILE A 120 10.02 9.11 -13.68
C ILE A 120 9.94 8.16 -14.89
N GLU A 121 8.78 7.56 -15.12
CA GLU A 121 8.55 6.67 -16.26
C GLU A 121 8.83 7.37 -17.59
N ARG A 122 8.35 8.61 -17.76
CA ARG A 122 8.61 9.41 -18.98
C ARG A 122 10.09 9.73 -19.22
N GLN A 123 10.91 9.76 -18.17
CA GLN A 123 12.34 10.02 -18.26
C GLN A 123 13.18 8.75 -18.40
N MET A 124 12.56 7.57 -18.24
CA MET A 124 13.24 6.28 -18.31
C MET A 124 13.28 5.76 -19.74
N THR A 125 14.47 5.38 -20.21
CA THR A 125 14.65 4.75 -21.52
C THR A 125 15.18 3.33 -21.35
N PHE A 126 14.57 2.38 -22.07
CA PHE A 126 15.06 1.02 -22.20
C PHE A 126 15.51 0.78 -23.62
N GLU A 127 16.79 0.50 -23.81
CA GLU A 127 17.35 0.19 -25.11
C GLU A 127 18.07 -1.17 -25.07
N PRO A 128 17.85 -2.04 -26.05
CA PRO A 128 18.60 -3.28 -26.16
C PRO A 128 20.05 -2.95 -26.56
N ILE A 129 21.01 -3.49 -25.81
CA ILE A 129 22.43 -3.34 -26.14
C ILE A 129 22.86 -4.57 -26.95
N GLY A 130 23.28 -4.35 -28.21
CA GLY A 130 23.83 -5.39 -29.08
C GLY A 130 22.77 -6.24 -29.79
N ILE A 131 23.02 -7.55 -29.91
CA ILE A 131 22.14 -8.48 -30.61
C ILE A 131 21.00 -8.89 -29.69
N GLN A 132 19.76 -8.63 -30.10
CA GLN A 132 18.58 -9.06 -29.35
C GLN A 132 18.22 -10.51 -29.69
N PRO A 133 18.31 -11.46 -28.74
CA PRO A 133 17.89 -12.84 -28.97
C PRO A 133 16.37 -12.95 -29.15
N LEU A 134 15.93 -14.06 -29.77
CA LEU A 134 14.52 -14.42 -29.91
C LEU A 134 13.86 -14.68 -28.54
N TYR A 135 14.61 -15.27 -27.60
CA TYR A 135 14.18 -15.49 -26.23
C TYR A 135 14.45 -14.25 -25.37
N ARG A 136 13.40 -13.66 -24.78
CA ARG A 136 13.47 -12.38 -24.03
C ARG A 136 13.17 -12.52 -22.54
N ASN A 137 12.90 -13.74 -22.07
CA ASN A 137 12.47 -14.00 -20.70
C ASN A 137 13.64 -14.11 -19.72
N GLU A 138 14.88 -13.92 -20.16
CA GLU A 138 16.01 -13.78 -19.25
C GLU A 138 17.05 -12.86 -19.88
N GLY A 139 17.92 -12.31 -19.04
CA GLY A 139 19.02 -11.48 -19.51
C GLY A 139 19.64 -10.66 -18.39
N TYR A 140 20.29 -9.58 -18.80
CA TYR A 140 20.92 -8.65 -17.88
C TYR A 140 20.34 -7.25 -18.07
N ILE A 141 20.02 -6.58 -16.96
CA ILE A 141 19.70 -5.16 -16.93
C ILE A 141 20.94 -4.43 -16.44
N MET A 142 21.38 -3.44 -17.21
CA MET A 142 22.45 -2.52 -16.86
C MET A 142 21.82 -1.18 -16.51
N LEU A 143 22.06 -0.68 -15.30
CA LEU A 143 21.52 0.61 -14.87
C LEU A 143 22.62 1.68 -14.93
N ASN A 144 22.42 2.71 -15.74
CA ASN A 144 23.34 3.83 -15.85
C ASN A 144 22.75 5.07 -15.18
N PHE A 145 23.39 5.52 -14.08
CA PHE A 145 22.97 6.71 -13.33
C PHE A 145 23.62 8.02 -13.84
N GLY A 146 24.37 7.97 -14.94
CA GLY A 146 24.98 9.13 -15.62
C GLY A 146 26.09 9.85 -14.87
N ARG A 147 26.28 9.58 -13.57
CA ARG A 147 27.25 10.26 -12.70
C ARG A 147 28.43 9.39 -12.26
N THR A 148 28.38 8.08 -12.50
CA THR A 148 29.39 7.11 -12.07
C THR A 148 29.87 6.28 -13.25
N SER A 149 31.16 5.89 -13.26
CA SER A 149 31.70 4.93 -14.22
C SER A 149 31.23 3.50 -13.95
N ASP A 150 30.83 3.23 -12.71
CA ASP A 150 30.35 1.91 -12.31
C ASP A 150 28.90 1.72 -12.77
N VAL A 151 28.68 0.65 -13.54
CA VAL A 151 27.37 0.26 -14.06
C VAL A 151 26.97 -1.05 -13.36
N PRO A 152 26.06 -1.00 -12.37
CA PRO A 152 25.54 -2.21 -11.77
C PRO A 152 24.77 -3.04 -12.80
N VAL A 153 25.01 -4.34 -12.79
CA VAL A 153 24.44 -5.32 -13.71
C VAL A 153 23.62 -6.33 -12.90
N TYR A 154 22.36 -6.50 -13.28
CA TYR A 154 21.43 -7.41 -12.63
C TYR A 154 21.01 -8.49 -13.61
N TYR A 155 21.11 -9.76 -13.20
CA TYR A 155 20.47 -10.85 -13.94
C TYR A 155 18.97 -10.85 -13.65
N TYR A 156 18.16 -11.00 -14.67
CA TYR A 156 16.71 -11.17 -14.54
C TYR A 156 16.25 -12.45 -15.24
N ASN A 157 15.19 -13.04 -14.69
CA ASN A 157 14.43 -14.11 -15.32
C ASN A 157 12.94 -13.83 -15.11
N VAL A 158 12.18 -13.77 -16.20
CA VAL A 158 10.74 -13.54 -16.22
C VAL A 158 10.05 -14.89 -16.44
N SER A 159 9.51 -15.44 -15.36
CA SER A 159 8.57 -16.55 -15.42
C SER A 159 7.17 -16.02 -15.69
N LEU A 160 6.52 -16.50 -16.77
CA LEU A 160 5.09 -16.31 -17.01
C LEU A 160 4.31 -17.03 -15.91
N PHE A 161 4.06 -16.37 -14.79
CA PHE A 161 3.02 -16.80 -13.87
C PHE A 161 1.68 -16.38 -14.48
N THR A 162 1.06 -17.30 -15.20
CA THR A 162 -0.36 -17.20 -15.52
C THR A 162 -1.10 -17.11 -14.19
N HIS A 163 -1.73 -15.98 -13.89
CA HIS A 163 -2.68 -15.89 -12.79
C HIS A 163 -3.81 -16.86 -13.11
N MET A 164 -3.76 -18.08 -12.57
CA MET A 164 -4.96 -18.90 -12.46
C MET A 164 -5.88 -18.13 -11.53
N ASN A 165 -7.00 -17.66 -12.07
CA ASN A 165 -8.18 -17.28 -11.31
C ASN A 165 -8.40 -18.33 -10.22
N MET A 166 -8.12 -17.96 -8.97
CA MET A 166 -8.71 -18.64 -7.83
C MET A 166 -9.98 -17.88 -7.51
N GLU A 167 -11.05 -18.22 -8.24
CA GLU A 167 -12.40 -18.07 -7.72
C GLU A 167 -12.56 -19.10 -6.61
N TYR A 168 -12.74 -18.63 -5.37
CA TYR A 168 -13.48 -19.32 -4.31
C TYR A 168 -14.15 -18.27 -3.44
#